data_AF-A0A8H3BY06-F1
#
_entry.id   AF-A0A8H3BY06-F1
#
_cell.length_a   1.000
_cell.length_b   1.000
_cell.length_c   1.000
_cell.angle_alpha   90.00
_cell.angle_beta   90.00
_cell.angle_gamma   90.00
#
_symmetry.space_group_name_H-M   'P 1'
#
loop_
_entity.id
_entity.type
_entity.pdbx_description
1 polymer ?
#
loop_
_entity_poly.entity_id
_entity_poly.type
_entity_poly.pdbx_seq_one_letter_code
_entity_poly.pdbx_strand_id
1 'polypeptide(L)' 'MDEIINGESKPTEASDIFALGMIIYEVVSREVPYGAAKDPATMMSIAKGVHPARPETYLPTGV' A
#
# COMPACT_ATOMS: atom_id res chain seq x y z
N MET A 1 -7.63 3.36 -4.84
CA MET A 1 -7.19 3.98 -3.57
C MET A 1 -6.96 5.47 -3.72
N ASP A 2 -6.13 5.93 -4.66
CA ASP A 2 -5.97 7.36 -4.97
C ASP A 2 -7.33 8.05 -5.26
N GLU A 3 -8.19 7.38 -6.03
CA GLU A 3 -9.59 7.80 -6.29
C GLU A 3 -10.45 8.01 -5.01
N ILE A 4 -10.17 7.28 -3.93
CA ILE A 4 -10.88 7.42 -2.65
C ILE A 4 -10.27 8.54 -1.82
N ILE A 5 -8.94 8.64 -1.82
CA ILE A 5 -8.19 9.68 -1.10
C ILE A 5 -8.51 11.07 -1.66
N ASN A 6 -8.68 11.19 -2.98
CA ASN A 6 -9.08 12.44 -3.63
C ASN A 6 -10.60 12.72 -3.53
N GLY A 7 -11.37 11.81 -2.92
CA GLY A 7 -12.82 11.95 -2.76
C GLY A 7 -13.61 11.82 -4.07
N GLU A 8 -12.99 11.26 -5.11
CA GLU A 8 -13.52 11.20 -6.47
C GLU A 8 -14.47 10.00 -6.67
N SER A 9 -14.34 8.95 -5.85
CA SER A 9 -15.15 7.73 -6.00
C SER A 9 -15.49 7.06 -4.68
N LYS A 10 -16.58 6.28 -4.68
CA LYS A 10 -16.95 5.35 -3.60
C LYS A 10 -15.97 4.16 -3.59
N PRO A 11 -15.89 3.38 -2.49
CA PRO A 11 -15.15 2.12 -2.48
C PRO A 11 -15.51 1.25 -3.69
N THR A 12 -14.49 0.89 -4.46
CA THR A 12 -14.58 0.06 -5.67
C THR A 12 -13.86 -1.26 -5.43
N GLU A 13 -14.14 -2.27 -6.26
CA GLU A 13 -13.38 -3.53 -6.22
C GLU A 13 -11.87 -3.30 -6.38
N ALA A 14 -11.47 -2.30 -7.18
CA ALA A 14 -10.07 -1.92 -7.33
C ALA A 14 -9.47 -1.35 -6.04
N SER A 15 -10.26 -0.65 -5.23
CA SER A 15 -9.84 -0.19 -3.91
C SER A 15 -9.66 -1.35 -2.92
N ASP A 16 -10.52 -2.36 -2.97
CA ASP A 16 -10.40 -3.56 -2.14
C ASP A 16 -9.16 -4.38 -2.53
N ILE A 17 -8.84 -4.49 -3.83
CA ILE A 17 -7.60 -5.13 -4.31
C ILE A 17 -6.37 -4.39 -3.79
N PHE A 18 -6.40 -3.06 -3.77
CA PHE A 18 -5.31 -2.27 -3.20
C PHE A 18 -5.13 -2.56 -1.70
N ALA A 19 -6.23 -2.55 -0.93
CA ALA A 19 -6.19 -2.87 0.50
C ALA A 19 -5.70 -4.30 0.75
N LEU A 20 -6.15 -5.27 -0.04
CA LEU A 20 -5.67 -6.65 0.00
C LEU A 20 -4.16 -6.75 -0.25
N GLY A 21 -3.64 -5.98 -1.21
CA GLY A 21 -2.20 -5.90 -1.48
C GLY A 21 -1.39 -5.41 -0.28
N MET A 22 -1.92 -4.42 0.45
CA MET A 22 -1.29 -3.94 1.69
C MET A 22 -1.33 -4.99 2.81
N ILE A 23 -2.43 -5.75 2.93
CA ILE A 23 -2.53 -6.86 3.89
C ILE A 23 -1.53 -7.96 3.56
N ILE A 24 -1.42 -8.37 2.29
CA ILE A 24 -0.44 -9.37 1.86
C ILE A 24 0.98 -8.88 2.16
N TYR A 25 1.27 -7.61 1.87
CA TYR A 25 2.56 -6.99 2.20
C TYR A 25 2.86 -7.09 3.70
N GLU A 26 1.90 -6.73 4.56
CA GLU A 26 2.06 -6.75 6.01
C GLU A 26 2.29 -8.17 6.53
N VAL A 27 1.55 -9.15 6.02
CA VAL A 27 1.69 -10.56 6.42
C VAL A 27 3.04 -11.13 6.01
N VAL A 28 3.52 -10.81 4.80
CA VAL A 28 4.78 -11.33 4.27
C VAL A 28 5.99 -10.63 4.89
N SER A 29 5.97 -9.31 4.99
CA SER A 29 7.10 -8.52 5.53
C SER A 29 7.13 -8.50 7.06
N ARG A 30 5.98 -8.71 7.71
CA ARG A 30 5.74 -8.39 9.14
C ARG A 30 5.99 -6.92 9.48
N GLU A 31 5.90 -6.04 8.49
CA GLU A 31 6.04 -4.61 8.64
C GLU A 31 4.73 -3.92 8.28
N VAL A 32 4.38 -2.89 9.06
CA VAL A 32 3.21 -2.05 8.75
C VAL A 32 3.48 -1.30 7.44
N PRO A 33 2.59 -1.40 6.43
CA PRO A 33 2.70 -0.62 5.21
C PRO A 33 2.79 0.86 5.55
N TYR A 34 3.83 1.54 5.06
CA TYR A 34 4.10 2.95 5.39
C TYR A 34 4.30 3.25 6.88
N GLY A 35 4.73 2.28 7.71
CA GLY A 35 4.82 2.42 9.17
C GLY A 35 5.71 3.56 9.69
N ALA A 36 6.59 4.13 8.86
CA ALA A 36 7.39 5.32 9.20
C ALA A 36 6.68 6.66 8.92
N ALA A 37 5.58 6.64 8.16
CA ALA A 37 4.83 7.83 7.77
C ALA A 37 3.59 8.03 8.67
N LYS A 38 3.30 9.29 9.02
CA LYS A 38 2.04 9.67 9.67
C LYS A 38 0.92 9.73 8.63
N ASP A 39 -0.34 9.55 9.04
CA ASP A 39 -1.51 9.44 8.16
C ASP A 39 -1.55 10.44 6.97
N PRO A 40 -1.23 11.74 7.13
CA PRO A 40 -1.22 12.68 6.01
C PRO A 40 -0.10 12.39 4.98
N ALA A 41 1.07 11.97 5.46
CA ALA A 41 2.21 11.61 4.61
C ALA A 41 1.98 10.26 3.91
N THR A 42 1.28 9.33 4.55
CA THR A 42 0.86 8.06 3.96
C THR A 42 -0.12 8.30 2.81
N MET A 43 -1.16 9.12 3.02
CA MET A 43 -2.10 9.49 1.96
C MET A 43 -1.41 10.17 0.78
N MET A 44 -0.48 11.09 1.05
CA MET A 44 0.29 11.76 0.00
C MET A 44 1.25 10.82 -0.74
N SER A 45 1.78 9.79 -0.08
CA SER A 45 2.60 8.76 -0.72
C SER A 45 1.76 7.90 -1.66
N ILE A 46 0.57 7.49 -1.21
CA ILE A 46 -0.38 6.73 -2.02
C ILE A 46 -0.84 7.54 -3.23
N ALA A 47 -1.20 8.82 -3.04
CA ALA A 47 -1.63 9.71 -4.12
C ALA A 47 -0.52 9.97 -5.16
N LYS A 48 0.75 9.86 -4.75
CA LYS A 48 1.90 9.96 -5.66
C LYS A 48 2.29 8.62 -6.30
N GLY A 49 1.57 7.53 -6.03
CA GLY A 49 1.91 6.19 -6.52
C GLY A 49 3.18 5.61 -5.89
N VAL A 50 3.60 6.12 -4.72
CA VAL A 50 4.74 5.58 -3.98
C VAL A 50 4.26 4.38 -3.17
N HIS A 51 4.82 3.20 -3.46
CA HIS A 51 4.49 1.94 -2.78
C HIS A 51 5.59 1.55 -1.77
N PRO A 52 5.26 0.72 -0.76
CA PRO A 52 6.25 0.17 0.17
C PRO A 52 7.32 -0.63 -0.59
N ALA A 53 8.56 -0.57 -0.11
CA ALA A 53 9.68 -1.28 -0.73
C ALA A 53 9.45 -2.79 -0.71
N ARG A 54 9.76 -3.49 -1.80
CA ARG A 54 9.56 -4.95 -1.87
C ARG A 54 10.37 -5.63 -0.76
N PRO A 55 9.75 -6.50 0.07
CA PRO A 55 10.47 -7.22 1.12
C PRO A 55 11.31 -8.34 0.50
N GLU A 56 12.55 -8.05 0.13
CA GLU A 56 13.50 -9.00 -0.47
C GLU A 56 13.83 -10.17 0.46
N THR A 57 13.77 -9.95 1.78
CA THR A 57 14.01 -10.97 2.81
C THR A 57 12.99 -12.12 2.76
N TYR A 58 11.79 -11.85 2.26
CA TYR A 58 10.67 -12.81 2.30
C TYR A 58 10.12 -13.15 0.90
N LEU A 59 10.41 -12.32 -0.10
CA LEU A 59 10.02 -12.56 -1.49
C LEU A 59 11.27 -12.78 -2.36
N PRO A 60 11.60 -14.04 -2.71
CA PRO A 60 12.78 -14.33 -3.51
C PRO A 60 12.73 -13.58 -4.84
N THR A 61 13.86 -12.99 -5.23
CA THR A 61 14.00 -12.18 -6.44
C THR A 61 14.06 -13.01 -7.73
N GLY A 62 14.06 -14.34 -7.61
CA GLY A 62 14.05 -15.26 -8.76
C GLY A 62 15.35 -15.24 -9.59
N VAL A 63 16.44 -14.72 -9.00
CA VAL A 63 17.81 -14.78 -9.53
C VAL A 63 18.48 -16.09 -9.16
#